data_AF-A0A972XZ44-F1
#
_entry.id   AF-A0A972XZ44-F1
#
_cell.length_a   1.000
_cell.length_b   1.000
_cell.length_c   1.000
_cell.angle_alpha   90.00
_cell.angle_beta   90.00
_cell.angle_gamma   90.00
#
_symmetry.space_group_name_H-M   'P 1'
#
loop_
_entity.id
_entity.type
_entity.pdbx_description
1 polymer ?
#
loop_
_entity_poly.entity_id
_entity_poly.type
_entity_poly.pdbx_seq_one_letter_code
_entity_poly.pdbx_strand_id
1 'polypeptide(L)'
;MKKLFFLAICIALALVSCESSDDDNNNSSDEYYLNATINGEPVSFGFSTNATQSDHLMFGTGVLTALCPYTYPGGFYPNLDESLPTASFDFTNFYQGPCSGEDEVAVFNTLFPVGSYPYVNNPDTEIGVDFNFSYVANGNTYYTSSDGDQTGSTFNITSSEEFNFLLLGDLYSFNQIVTGTFSCTLYNANDPSDTLEVTNGTFRLFIEAGHDGFLN
;
A
#
# COMPACT_ATOMS: atom_id res chain seq x y z
N MET A 1 -27.04 8.99 -67.85
CA MET A 1 -25.59 9.03 -68.16
C MET A 1 -24.92 9.50 -66.88
N LYS A 2 -24.24 8.62 -66.13
CA LYS A 2 -22.79 8.34 -66.21
C LYS A 2 -21.93 9.61 -66.04
N LYS A 3 -21.03 9.58 -65.04
CA LYS A 3 -20.09 10.65 -64.60
C LYS A 3 -20.80 11.74 -63.78
N LEU A 4 -20.26 12.28 -62.67
CA LEU A 4 -19.11 11.93 -61.81
C LEU A 4 -19.41 12.67 -60.46
N PHE A 5 -19.42 12.10 -59.25
CA PHE A 5 -19.04 10.77 -58.75
C PHE A 5 -17.52 10.49 -58.66
N PHE A 6 -16.74 11.47 -58.16
CA PHE A 6 -15.30 11.32 -57.83
C PHE A 6 -14.81 12.39 -56.82
N LEU A 7 -15.57 12.66 -55.75
CA LEU A 7 -15.19 13.66 -54.72
C LEU A 7 -15.51 13.21 -53.29
N ALA A 8 -15.31 11.91 -53.00
CA ALA A 8 -15.57 11.31 -51.68
C ALA A 8 -14.52 10.26 -51.28
N ILE A 9 -13.32 10.28 -51.87
CA ILE A 9 -12.23 9.31 -51.63
C ILE A 9 -10.89 10.06 -51.41
N CYS A 10 -10.92 11.15 -50.64
CA CYS A 10 -9.71 11.90 -50.24
C CYS A 10 -9.62 12.25 -48.75
N ILE A 11 -10.61 11.84 -47.92
CA ILE A 11 -10.64 12.09 -46.47
C ILE A 11 -10.81 10.75 -45.73
N ALA A 12 -10.02 9.75 -46.14
CA ALA A 12 -10.06 8.38 -45.59
C ALA A 12 -8.67 7.73 -45.43
N LEU A 13 -7.60 8.53 -45.51
CA LEU A 13 -6.20 8.06 -45.47
C LEU A 13 -5.30 8.91 -44.54
N ALA A 14 -5.90 9.62 -43.58
CA ALA A 14 -5.19 10.44 -42.58
C ALA A 14 -5.27 9.87 -41.15
N LEU A 15 -5.76 8.63 -41.00
CA LEU A 15 -5.65 7.85 -39.77
C LEU A 15 -4.73 6.66 -40.04
N VAL A 16 -3.47 6.96 -40.36
CA VAL A 16 -2.38 6.05 -40.02
C VAL A 16 -2.33 6.04 -38.50
N SER A 17 -3.00 5.04 -37.90
CA SER A 17 -2.77 4.69 -36.51
C SER A 17 -1.28 4.40 -36.39
N CYS A 18 -0.59 5.27 -35.65
CA CYS A 18 0.73 4.95 -35.17
C CYS A 18 0.50 3.97 -34.03
N GLU A 19 0.48 2.68 -34.38
CA GLU A 19 0.56 1.59 -33.42
C GLU A 19 1.99 1.58 -32.88
N SER A 20 2.31 2.58 -32.04
CA SER A 20 3.34 2.36 -31.04
C SER A 20 2.72 1.39 -30.06
N SER A 21 3.04 0.10 -30.28
CA SER A 21 2.97 -0.91 -29.24
C SER A 21 4.04 -0.58 -28.21
N ASP A 22 3.79 0.50 -27.48
CA ASP A 22 4.46 0.81 -26.24
C ASP A 22 3.91 -0.21 -25.24
N ASP A 23 4.51 -1.40 -25.25
CA ASP A 23 4.56 -2.27 -24.08
C ASP A 23 5.37 -1.49 -23.01
N ASP A 24 4.74 -0.44 -22.46
CA ASP A 24 5.12 0.23 -21.23
C ASP A 24 4.87 -0.75 -20.08
N ASN A 25 5.66 -1.82 -20.10
CA ASN A 25 5.80 -2.77 -19.04
C ASN A 25 6.54 -2.04 -17.93
N ASN A 26 5.77 -1.25 -17.18
CA ASN A 26 6.19 -0.33 -16.14
C ASN A 26 6.70 -1.11 -14.90
N ASN A 27 7.75 -1.88 -15.12
CA ASN A 27 8.66 -2.37 -14.08
C ASN A 27 9.34 -1.14 -13.49
N SER A 28 8.68 -0.48 -12.55
CA SER A 28 9.37 0.46 -11.69
C SER A 28 10.53 -0.30 -11.04
N SER A 29 11.72 0.29 -11.07
CA SER A 29 12.94 -0.33 -10.53
C SER A 29 13.03 -0.20 -9.01
N ASP A 30 11.88 -0.07 -8.35
CA ASP A 30 11.78 0.24 -6.94
C ASP A 30 11.93 -1.03 -6.13
N GLU A 31 12.66 -0.91 -5.03
CA GLU A 31 12.91 -2.03 -4.14
C GLU A 31 11.66 -2.30 -3.29
N TYR A 32 10.92 -1.24 -2.94
CA TYR A 32 9.66 -1.29 -2.23
C TYR A 32 8.60 -0.60 -3.08
N TYR A 33 7.41 -1.18 -3.19
CA TYR A 33 6.34 -0.64 -4.03
C TYR A 33 4.94 -0.98 -3.53
N LEU A 34 3.97 -0.21 -4.01
CA LEU A 34 2.53 -0.51 -3.98
C LEU A 34 1.96 -0.10 -5.34
N ASN A 35 1.51 -1.10 -6.11
CA ASN A 35 0.99 -0.92 -7.46
C ASN A 35 -0.45 -1.45 -7.51
N ALA A 36 -1.39 -0.69 -8.04
CA ALA A 36 -2.79 -1.10 -8.15
C ALA A 36 -3.51 -0.38 -9.31
N THR A 37 -4.76 -0.75 -9.54
CA THR A 37 -5.70 -0.03 -10.39
C THR A 37 -6.82 0.53 -9.52
N ILE A 38 -6.97 1.86 -9.44
CA ILE A 38 -7.98 2.56 -8.64
C ILE A 38 -9.01 3.18 -9.59
N ASN A 39 -10.28 2.75 -9.49
CA ASN A 39 -11.37 3.16 -10.40
C ASN A 39 -11.04 3.01 -11.91
N GLY A 40 -10.22 2.01 -12.26
CA GLY A 40 -9.77 1.74 -13.63
C GLY A 40 -8.46 2.42 -14.03
N GLU A 41 -7.95 3.38 -13.25
CA GLU A 41 -6.70 4.07 -13.53
C GLU A 41 -5.52 3.43 -12.78
N PRO A 42 -4.36 3.19 -13.43
CA PRO A 42 -3.19 2.63 -12.77
C PRO A 42 -2.54 3.63 -11.82
N VAL A 43 -2.20 3.18 -10.61
CA VAL A 43 -1.49 3.95 -9.58
C VAL A 43 -0.28 3.14 -9.11
N SER A 44 0.85 3.82 -8.96
CA SER A 44 2.12 3.24 -8.54
C SER A 44 2.78 4.14 -7.51
N PHE A 45 3.19 3.54 -6.40
CA PHE A 45 4.04 4.12 -5.38
C PHE A 45 5.30 3.26 -5.28
N GLY A 46 6.46 3.89 -5.11
CA GLY A 46 7.71 3.16 -5.08
C GLY A 46 8.86 3.92 -4.43
N PHE A 47 9.77 3.16 -3.82
CA PHE A 47 11.02 3.67 -3.29
C PHE A 47 12.19 2.74 -3.67
N SER A 48 13.26 3.35 -4.17
CA SER A 48 14.55 2.69 -4.39
C SER A 48 15.57 3.24 -3.40
N THR A 49 16.30 2.37 -2.71
CA THR A 49 17.36 2.75 -1.76
C THR A 49 18.51 3.55 -2.37
N ASN A 50 18.59 3.64 -3.70
CA ASN A 50 19.55 4.45 -4.45
C ASN A 50 18.97 5.80 -4.93
N ALA A 51 17.71 6.12 -4.62
CA ALA A 51 17.08 7.37 -5.03
C ALA A 51 17.64 8.58 -4.27
N THR A 52 17.80 9.71 -4.97
CA THR A 52 18.28 10.97 -4.40
C THR A 52 17.17 11.85 -3.82
N GLN A 53 15.92 11.46 -4.03
CA GLN A 53 14.73 11.98 -3.37
C GLN A 53 13.97 10.76 -2.84
N SER A 54 13.45 10.84 -1.62
CA SER A 54 12.79 9.72 -0.94
C SER A 54 11.36 10.10 -0.64
N ASP A 55 10.42 9.37 -1.24
CA ASP A 55 9.16 9.10 -0.56
C ASP A 55 9.48 8.27 0.69
N HIS A 56 8.82 8.56 1.80
CA HIS A 56 9.13 7.95 3.08
C HIS A 56 8.22 6.76 3.38
N LEU A 57 8.80 5.77 4.03
CA LEU A 57 8.09 4.67 4.64
C LEU A 57 7.29 5.18 5.85
N MET A 58 6.03 4.78 5.96
CA MET A 58 5.20 5.10 7.13
C MET A 58 5.47 4.10 8.27
N PHE A 59 5.78 4.64 9.45
CA PHE A 59 6.00 3.91 10.70
C PHE A 59 5.08 4.48 11.79
N GLY A 60 4.62 3.63 12.72
CA GLY A 60 3.64 4.03 13.73
C GLY A 60 3.26 2.90 14.68
N THR A 61 2.70 3.27 15.83
CA THR A 61 2.31 2.35 16.90
C THR A 61 1.02 2.84 17.58
N GLY A 62 0.22 1.89 18.09
CA GLY A 62 -1.07 2.13 18.76
C GLY A 62 -1.08 1.62 20.20
N VAL A 63 -1.98 2.14 21.06
CA VAL A 63 -1.99 1.88 22.51
C VAL A 63 -3.42 1.87 23.06
N LEU A 64 -3.73 0.94 23.99
CA LEU A 64 -4.46 1.14 25.29
C LEU A 64 -5.19 -0.14 25.79
N THR A 65 -4.52 -1.01 26.57
CA THR A 65 -5.05 -1.62 27.83
C THR A 65 -3.86 -2.24 28.62
N ALA A 66 -4.07 -3.31 29.43
CA ALA A 66 -3.01 -4.02 30.16
C ALA A 66 -2.21 -4.99 29.28
N LEU A 67 -2.79 -5.43 28.16
CA LEU A 67 -2.07 -5.86 26.98
C LEU A 67 -2.33 -4.79 25.92
N CYS A 68 -1.27 -4.25 25.32
CA CYS A 68 -1.42 -3.36 24.18
C CYS A 68 -1.58 -4.19 22.92
N PRO A 69 -2.61 -3.92 22.10
CA PRO A 69 -2.61 -4.39 20.73
C PRO A 69 -1.68 -3.50 19.90
N TYR A 70 -0.89 -4.12 19.02
CA TYR A 70 0.08 -3.45 18.18
C TYR A 70 -0.38 -3.51 16.73
N THR A 71 -0.42 -2.33 16.11
CA THR A 71 -0.68 -2.12 14.70
C THR A 71 0.60 -1.64 14.04
N TYR A 72 0.92 -2.23 12.89
CA TYR A 72 2.12 -1.93 12.13
C TYR A 72 1.73 -1.30 10.80
N PRO A 73 2.02 -0.01 10.55
CA PRO A 73 1.87 0.55 9.22
C PRO A 73 3.00 0.08 8.30
N GLY A 74 2.69 -0.05 7.01
CA GLY A 74 3.66 -0.18 5.93
C GLY A 74 3.09 0.49 4.68
N GLY A 75 3.81 1.47 4.14
CA GLY A 75 3.26 2.31 3.07
C GLY A 75 4.17 3.45 2.64
N PHE A 76 3.61 4.32 1.81
CA PHE A 76 4.29 5.45 1.16
C PHE A 76 3.63 6.77 1.56
N TYR A 77 4.45 7.68 2.08
CA TYR A 77 4.09 9.06 2.35
C TYR A 77 5.03 10.00 1.59
N PRO A 78 4.52 10.96 0.82
CA PRO A 78 5.36 11.85 0.02
C PRO A 78 6.08 12.83 0.93
N ASN A 79 7.40 12.87 0.81
CA ASN A 79 8.20 13.83 1.56
C ASN A 79 8.23 15.18 0.84
N LEU A 80 8.14 16.28 1.58
CA LEU A 80 8.25 17.67 1.11
C LEU A 80 7.14 18.19 0.16
N ASP A 81 6.36 17.32 -0.49
CA ASP A 81 5.21 17.70 -1.33
C ASP A 81 3.92 17.01 -0.87
N GLU A 82 3.21 17.68 0.03
CA GLU A 82 1.94 17.22 0.59
C GLU A 82 0.78 17.24 -0.43
N SER A 83 1.00 17.71 -1.66
CA SER A 83 0.02 17.65 -2.75
C SER A 83 0.00 16.31 -3.49
N LEU A 84 0.99 15.45 -3.22
CA LEU A 84 1.08 14.09 -3.73
C LEU A 84 0.20 13.11 -2.94
N PRO A 85 -0.17 11.96 -3.53
CA PRO A 85 -0.98 10.94 -2.86
C PRO A 85 -0.22 10.17 -1.77
N THR A 86 -0.97 9.53 -0.87
CA THR A 86 -0.48 8.58 0.14
C THR A 86 -1.16 7.22 -0.03
N ALA A 87 -0.47 6.15 0.35
CA ALA A 87 -1.03 4.81 0.42
C ALA A 87 -0.32 3.96 1.48
N SER A 88 -1.05 3.41 2.45
CA SER A 88 -0.49 2.57 3.51
C SER A 88 -1.44 1.45 3.91
N PHE A 89 -0.87 0.31 4.31
CA PHE A 89 -1.61 -0.72 5.03
C PHE A 89 -1.27 -0.66 6.50
N ASP A 90 -2.29 -0.79 7.34
CA ASP A 90 -2.17 -0.95 8.78
C ASP A 90 -2.45 -2.42 9.13
N PHE A 91 -1.38 -3.17 9.44
CA PHE A 91 -1.45 -4.56 9.90
C PHE A 91 -1.93 -4.56 11.35
N THR A 92 -3.24 -4.58 11.50
CA THR A 92 -3.96 -4.18 12.70
C THR A 92 -4.01 -5.30 13.73
N ASN A 93 -3.61 -4.99 14.95
CA ASN A 93 -3.63 -5.90 16.11
C ASN A 93 -2.86 -7.22 15.89
N PHE A 94 -1.83 -7.22 15.04
CA PHE A 94 -1.02 -8.40 14.69
C PHE A 94 -0.24 -8.95 15.88
N TYR A 95 0.05 -8.12 16.88
CA TYR A 95 0.64 -8.54 18.16
C TYR A 95 -0.18 -8.01 19.34
N GLN A 96 -0.24 -8.78 20.42
CA GLN A 96 -0.85 -8.39 21.69
C GLN A 96 0.11 -8.75 22.81
N GLY A 97 0.70 -7.74 23.44
CA GLY A 97 1.78 -7.93 24.40
C GLY A 97 1.80 -6.89 25.52
N PRO A 98 2.79 -6.94 26.43
CA PRO A 98 3.01 -5.88 27.40
C PRO A 98 3.27 -4.56 26.68
N CYS A 99 2.63 -3.48 27.13
CA CYS A 99 2.79 -2.13 26.55
C CYS A 99 4.20 -1.53 26.64
N SER A 100 5.18 -2.25 27.22
CA SER A 100 6.60 -1.91 27.21
C SER A 100 7.32 -2.37 25.95
N GLY A 101 6.69 -3.18 25.08
CA GLY A 101 7.31 -3.69 23.85
C GLY A 101 8.45 -4.70 24.04
N GLU A 102 8.91 -4.95 25.27
CA GLU A 102 10.09 -5.81 25.54
C GLU A 102 9.97 -7.24 24.98
N ASP A 103 8.74 -7.78 24.91
CA ASP A 103 8.46 -9.09 24.32
C ASP A 103 8.17 -9.04 22.80
N GLU A 104 7.87 -7.86 22.24
CA GLU A 104 7.55 -7.64 20.81
C GLU A 104 8.71 -8.06 19.91
N VAL A 105 9.91 -7.58 20.24
CA VAL A 105 11.16 -7.86 19.53
C VAL A 105 11.51 -9.36 19.47
N ALA A 106 11.04 -10.16 20.43
CA ALA A 106 11.26 -11.60 20.43
C ALA A 106 10.36 -12.37 19.44
N VAL A 107 9.28 -11.75 18.95
CA VAL A 107 8.28 -12.39 18.08
C VAL A 107 8.04 -11.67 16.75
N PHE A 108 8.51 -10.42 16.58
CA PHE A 108 8.20 -9.54 15.45
C PHE A 108 8.30 -10.21 14.07
N ASN A 109 9.42 -10.87 13.79
CA ASN A 109 9.69 -11.55 12.50
C ASN A 109 8.70 -12.69 12.18
N THR A 110 7.87 -13.11 13.14
CA THR A 110 6.86 -14.16 13.00
C THR A 110 5.43 -13.64 12.88
N LEU A 111 5.21 -12.32 13.04
CA LEU A 111 3.87 -11.72 13.06
C LEU A 111 3.19 -11.66 11.69
N PHE A 112 3.95 -11.77 10.59
CA PHE A 112 3.48 -11.62 9.21
C PHE A 112 3.56 -12.93 8.41
N PRO A 113 2.95 -14.06 8.84
CA PRO A 113 3.02 -15.31 8.08
C PRO A 113 2.40 -15.20 6.68
N VAL A 114 2.89 -16.02 5.74
CA VAL A 114 2.29 -16.16 4.40
C VAL A 114 0.87 -16.71 4.53
N GLY A 115 -0.12 -16.01 3.95
CA GLY A 115 -1.53 -16.35 4.09
C GLY A 115 -2.48 -15.24 3.67
N SER A 116 -3.78 -15.56 3.73
CA SER A 116 -4.88 -14.61 3.48
C SER A 116 -5.29 -13.92 4.78
N TYR A 117 -5.55 -12.62 4.71
CA TYR A 117 -5.98 -11.80 5.85
C TYR A 117 -7.33 -11.14 5.58
N PRO A 118 -8.19 -10.99 6.60
CA PRO A 118 -9.38 -10.18 6.48
C PRO A 118 -9.01 -8.70 6.46
N TYR A 119 -9.83 -7.90 5.77
CA TYR A 119 -9.89 -6.49 6.05
C TYR A 119 -10.63 -6.26 7.37
N VAL A 120 -10.17 -5.33 8.20
CA VAL A 120 -10.84 -4.98 9.47
C VAL A 120 -11.86 -3.89 9.25
N ASN A 121 -13.02 -4.00 9.89
CA ASN A 121 -14.04 -2.95 9.97
C ASN A 121 -14.00 -2.22 11.33
N ASN A 122 -13.32 -2.78 12.32
CA ASN A 122 -13.08 -2.15 13.61
C ASN A 122 -11.63 -2.35 14.07
N PRO A 123 -10.71 -1.40 13.77
CA PRO A 123 -9.30 -1.57 14.08
C PRO A 123 -8.99 -1.62 15.58
N ASP A 124 -9.88 -1.15 16.46
CA ASP A 124 -9.68 -1.24 17.92
C ASP A 124 -9.86 -2.68 18.47
N THR A 125 -10.45 -3.60 17.68
CA THR A 125 -10.88 -4.92 18.20
C THR A 125 -10.63 -6.11 17.29
N GLU A 126 -10.39 -5.91 16.00
CA GLU A 126 -10.22 -6.97 15.01
C GLU A 126 -8.76 -7.17 14.61
N ILE A 127 -8.38 -8.39 14.22
CA ILE A 127 -7.03 -8.69 13.71
C ILE A 127 -7.12 -8.87 12.19
N GLY A 128 -6.35 -8.08 11.44
CA GLY A 128 -6.43 -8.06 9.98
C GLY A 128 -5.69 -6.86 9.40
N VAL A 129 -6.13 -6.37 8.25
CA VAL A 129 -5.50 -5.25 7.55
C VAL A 129 -6.51 -4.13 7.32
N ASP A 130 -6.10 -2.88 7.49
CA ASP A 130 -6.79 -1.73 6.88
C ASP A 130 -5.93 -1.16 5.75
N PHE A 131 -6.53 -0.77 4.62
CA PHE A 131 -5.86 -0.05 3.55
C PHE A 131 -6.33 1.41 3.54
N ASN A 132 -5.37 2.32 3.70
CA ASN A 132 -5.59 3.76 3.77
C ASN A 132 -4.97 4.45 2.55
N PHE A 133 -5.73 5.34 1.91
CA PHE A 133 -5.32 6.06 0.70
C PHE A 133 -5.82 7.51 0.72
N SER A 134 -5.01 8.42 0.20
CA SER A 134 -5.45 9.78 -0.13
C SER A 134 -4.83 10.23 -1.46
N TYR A 135 -5.57 11.05 -2.21
CA TYR A 135 -5.02 11.76 -3.38
C TYR A 135 -4.06 12.90 -2.99
N VAL A 136 -4.11 13.36 -1.74
CA VAL A 136 -3.35 14.51 -1.20
C VAL A 136 -3.02 14.20 0.25
N ALA A 137 -1.73 14.10 0.60
CA ALA A 137 -1.28 13.65 1.92
C ALA A 137 -1.94 14.38 3.10
N ASN A 138 -2.04 15.72 3.03
CA ASN A 138 -2.72 16.56 4.02
C ASN A 138 -4.12 17.05 3.54
N GLY A 139 -4.79 16.26 2.70
CA GLY A 139 -6.15 16.51 2.25
C GLY A 139 -7.18 16.22 3.34
N ASN A 140 -8.33 16.88 3.29
CA ASN A 140 -9.48 16.56 4.17
C ASN A 140 -10.20 15.25 3.78
N THR A 141 -9.93 14.73 2.58
CA THR A 141 -10.52 13.50 2.05
C THR A 141 -9.48 12.40 2.09
N TYR A 142 -9.76 11.36 2.87
CA TYR A 142 -9.04 10.09 2.84
C TYR A 142 -10.06 8.95 2.67
N TYR A 143 -9.57 7.83 2.16
CA TYR A 143 -10.35 6.62 1.95
C TYR A 143 -9.72 5.47 2.74
N THR A 144 -10.55 4.70 3.44
CA THR A 144 -10.17 3.55 4.26
C THR A 144 -10.94 2.31 3.81
N SER A 145 -10.40 1.12 4.04
CA SER A 145 -11.15 -0.12 3.85
C SER A 145 -12.10 -0.43 5.02
N SER A 146 -11.87 0.17 6.19
CA SER A 146 -12.58 -0.16 7.42
C SER A 146 -14.02 0.38 7.53
N ASP A 147 -14.38 1.40 6.74
CA ASP A 147 -15.70 2.06 6.84
C ASP A 147 -16.86 1.33 6.13
N GLY A 148 -16.65 0.13 5.54
CA GLY A 148 -17.68 -0.50 4.70
C GLY A 148 -17.60 -2.02 4.47
N ASP A 149 -18.34 -2.50 3.45
CA ASP A 149 -18.52 -3.93 3.17
C ASP A 149 -17.40 -4.46 2.25
N GLN A 150 -16.51 -5.29 2.82
CA GLN A 150 -15.39 -5.90 2.12
C GLN A 150 -15.75 -7.24 1.42
N THR A 151 -17.03 -7.46 1.10
CA THR A 151 -17.48 -8.66 0.36
C THR A 151 -16.86 -8.72 -1.04
N GLY A 152 -15.96 -9.70 -1.23
CA GLY A 152 -15.24 -9.92 -2.49
C GLY A 152 -13.81 -9.35 -2.49
N SER A 153 -13.46 -8.55 -1.49
CA SER A 153 -12.10 -8.07 -1.26
C SER A 153 -11.16 -9.22 -0.87
N THR A 154 -9.87 -9.05 -1.18
CA THR A 154 -8.82 -10.02 -0.84
C THR A 154 -7.55 -9.30 -0.41
N PHE A 155 -6.87 -9.83 0.61
CA PHE A 155 -5.50 -9.44 0.95
C PHE A 155 -4.69 -10.72 1.22
N ASN A 156 -3.56 -10.88 0.56
CA ASN A 156 -2.70 -12.06 0.69
C ASN A 156 -1.24 -11.66 0.82
N ILE A 157 -0.59 -12.09 1.92
CA ILE A 157 0.87 -12.12 2.03
C ILE A 157 1.36 -13.35 1.27
N THR A 158 2.29 -13.15 0.33
CA THR A 158 2.89 -14.17 -0.53
C THR A 158 4.36 -14.45 -0.23
N SER A 159 5.10 -13.46 0.30
CA SER A 159 6.41 -13.64 0.93
C SER A 159 6.51 -12.76 2.18
N SER A 160 7.32 -13.20 3.14
CA SER A 160 7.60 -12.53 4.41
C SER A 160 9.02 -12.88 4.82
N GLU A 161 9.89 -11.88 4.85
CA GLU A 161 11.35 -12.04 4.93
C GLU A 161 11.93 -11.13 6.01
N GLU A 162 12.80 -11.67 6.87
CA GLU A 162 13.51 -10.88 7.88
C GLU A 162 14.50 -9.90 7.24
N PHE A 163 14.50 -8.64 7.68
CA PHE A 163 15.38 -7.59 7.17
C PHE A 163 15.99 -6.74 8.31
N ASN A 164 16.36 -7.42 9.38
CA ASN A 164 16.88 -6.80 10.60
C ASN A 164 18.19 -6.04 10.37
N PHE A 165 18.29 -4.81 10.91
CA PHE A 165 19.49 -3.99 10.78
C PHE A 165 20.43 -4.20 11.98
N LEU A 166 21.70 -4.52 11.69
CA LEU A 166 22.73 -4.72 12.72
C LEU A 166 23.70 -3.53 12.74
N LEU A 167 23.90 -2.93 13.93
CA LEU A 167 24.90 -1.88 14.15
C LEU A 167 26.03 -2.46 15.03
N LEU A 168 27.25 -2.46 14.49
CA LEU A 168 28.45 -3.01 15.15
C LEU A 168 28.38 -4.51 15.56
N GLY A 169 27.38 -5.23 15.05
CA GLY A 169 27.12 -6.64 15.37
C GLY A 169 25.96 -6.86 16.34
N ASP A 170 25.47 -5.79 16.97
CA ASP A 170 24.27 -5.80 17.80
C ASP A 170 23.02 -5.44 16.97
N LEU A 171 21.86 -5.93 17.40
CA LEU A 171 20.60 -5.84 16.65
C LEU A 171 19.90 -4.51 16.90
N TYR A 172 20.08 -3.55 15.99
CA TYR A 172 19.67 -2.16 16.15
C TYR A 172 18.18 -1.94 15.88
N SER A 173 17.65 -2.48 14.78
CA SER A 173 16.23 -2.34 14.41
C SER A 173 15.70 -3.65 13.83
N PHE A 174 14.46 -3.97 14.18
CA PHE A 174 13.74 -5.17 13.77
C PHE A 174 12.81 -4.83 12.60
N ASN A 175 13.03 -5.45 11.44
CA ASN A 175 12.28 -5.14 10.24
C ASN A 175 11.89 -6.42 9.48
N GLN A 176 10.71 -6.36 8.86
CA GLN A 176 10.18 -7.41 8.00
C GLN A 176 9.89 -6.81 6.63
N ILE A 177 10.22 -7.56 5.57
CA ILE A 177 9.75 -7.26 4.22
C ILE A 177 8.59 -8.18 3.91
N VAL A 178 7.44 -7.59 3.60
CA VAL A 178 6.20 -8.31 3.31
C VAL A 178 5.80 -8.03 1.86
N THR A 179 5.62 -9.09 1.07
CA THR A 179 5.25 -9.02 -0.35
C THR A 179 3.91 -9.70 -0.56
N GLY A 180 3.01 -9.12 -1.34
CA GLY A 180 1.66 -9.66 -1.47
C GLY A 180 0.82 -9.09 -2.61
N THR A 181 -0.45 -9.50 -2.60
CA THR A 181 -1.48 -9.11 -3.57
C THR A 181 -2.76 -8.72 -2.87
N PHE A 182 -3.48 -7.74 -3.40
CA PHE A 182 -4.71 -7.24 -2.78
C PHE A 182 -5.74 -6.71 -3.78
N SER A 183 -7.00 -6.65 -3.32
CA SER A 183 -8.12 -6.00 -4.01
C SER A 183 -9.18 -5.62 -2.98
N CYS A 184 -9.74 -4.42 -3.03
CA CYS A 184 -10.74 -3.98 -2.05
C CYS A 184 -11.61 -2.84 -2.58
N THR A 185 -12.67 -2.53 -1.83
CA THR A 185 -13.36 -1.26 -1.95
C THR A 185 -12.86 -0.33 -0.85
N LEU A 186 -12.50 0.90 -1.19
CA LEU A 186 -12.22 1.94 -0.20
C LEU A 186 -13.41 2.89 -0.11
N TYR A 187 -13.66 3.39 1.10
CA TYR A 187 -14.78 4.25 1.44
C TYR A 187 -14.25 5.61 1.90
N ASN A 188 -14.82 6.70 1.39
CA ASN A 188 -14.46 8.05 1.82
C ASN A 188 -14.98 8.27 3.26
N ALA A 189 -14.08 8.52 4.20
CA ALA A 189 -14.43 8.64 5.62
C ALA A 189 -15.37 9.82 5.96
N ASN A 190 -15.56 10.76 5.04
CA ASN A 190 -16.52 11.86 5.17
C ASN A 190 -17.88 11.58 4.49
N ASP A 191 -17.92 10.65 3.54
CA ASP A 191 -19.12 10.24 2.79
C ASP A 191 -18.96 8.79 2.30
N PRO A 192 -19.35 7.77 3.08
CA PRO A 192 -19.21 6.36 2.70
C PRO A 192 -20.03 5.92 1.48
N SER A 193 -20.76 6.82 0.81
CA SER A 193 -21.35 6.54 -0.51
C SER A 193 -20.39 6.82 -1.68
N ASP A 194 -19.34 7.61 -1.43
CA ASP A 194 -18.20 7.84 -2.32
C ASP A 194 -17.14 6.76 -2.09
N THR A 195 -16.81 6.02 -3.15
CA THR A 195 -16.02 4.78 -3.06
C THR A 195 -15.01 4.65 -4.19
N LEU A 196 -13.91 3.97 -3.90
CA LEU A 196 -12.88 3.61 -4.87
C LEU A 196 -12.80 2.08 -4.99
N GLU A 197 -12.91 1.55 -6.21
CA GLU A 197 -12.63 0.15 -6.50
C GLU A 197 -11.13 -0.03 -6.73
N VAL A 198 -10.47 -0.86 -5.92
CA VAL A 198 -9.05 -1.16 -6.00
C VAL A 198 -8.85 -2.60 -6.48
N THR A 199 -8.26 -2.75 -7.66
CA THR A 199 -8.04 -4.05 -8.32
C THR A 199 -6.58 -4.24 -8.73
N ASN A 200 -6.19 -5.48 -9.04
CA ASN A 200 -4.85 -5.85 -9.47
C ASN A 200 -3.72 -5.37 -8.54
N GLY A 201 -4.01 -5.24 -7.25
CA GLY A 201 -3.08 -4.72 -6.25
C GLY A 201 -1.92 -5.69 -6.01
N THR A 202 -0.71 -5.17 -6.01
CA THR A 202 0.53 -5.86 -5.62
C THR A 202 1.39 -4.94 -4.75
N PHE A 203 2.09 -5.50 -3.78
CA PHE A 203 2.95 -4.71 -2.89
C PHE A 203 4.21 -5.46 -2.50
N ARG A 204 5.27 -4.70 -2.19
CA ARG A 204 6.45 -5.11 -1.44
C ARG A 204 6.79 -3.99 -0.46
N LEU A 205 6.53 -4.22 0.82
CA LEU A 205 6.59 -3.21 1.87
C LEU A 205 7.66 -3.56 2.89
N PHE A 206 8.29 -2.54 3.44
CA PHE A 206 9.13 -2.62 4.62
C PHE A 206 8.28 -2.25 5.83
N ILE A 207 8.38 -3.03 6.90
CA ILE A 207 7.66 -2.85 8.16
C ILE A 207 8.68 -2.89 9.29
N GLU A 208 8.68 -1.88 10.16
CA GLU A 208 9.53 -1.80 11.36
C GLU A 208 8.73 -2.17 12.62
N ALA A 209 9.40 -2.75 13.61
CA ALA A 209 8.81 -3.03 14.92
C ALA A 209 8.50 -1.73 15.68
N GLY A 210 7.51 -1.78 16.59
CA GLY A 210 7.10 -0.60 17.34
C GLY A 210 8.11 -0.13 18.39
N HIS A 211 9.00 -1.04 18.83
CA HIS A 211 10.09 -0.77 19.76
C HIS A 211 11.40 -1.27 19.16
N ASP A 212 12.35 -0.36 18.94
CA ASP A 212 13.75 -0.74 18.74
C ASP A 212 14.38 -1.05 20.11
N GLY A 213 15.20 -2.10 20.19
CA GLY A 213 15.76 -2.60 21.47
C GLY A 213 16.76 -1.67 22.16
N PHE A 214 16.82 -0.39 21.76
CA PHE A 214 17.89 0.56 22.06
C PHE A 214 17.40 1.93 22.59
N LEU A 215 16.12 2.30 22.45
CA LEU A 215 15.59 3.60 22.88
C LEU A 215 14.38 3.48 23.84
N ASN A 216 14.68 3.30 25.13
CA ASN A 216 13.77 3.56 26.25
C ASN A 216 14.08 4.93 26.90
#